data_AF-A0A9X6STG1-F1
#
_entry.id   AF-A0A9X6STG1-F1
#
_cell.length_a   1.000
_cell.length_b   1.000
_cell.length_c   1.000
_cell.angle_alpha   90.00
_cell.angle_beta   90.00
_cell.angle_gamma   90.00
#
_symmetry.space_group_name_H-M   'P 1'
#
loop_
_entity.id
_entity.type
_entity.pdbx_description
1 polymer ?
#
loop_
_entity_poly.entity_id
_entity_poly.type
_entity_poly.pdbx_seq_one_letter_code
_entity_poly.pdbx_strand_id
1 'polypeptide(L)'
;MSEKEEFIFDSKEAQKAIASFRNQLKKENKKMRITKETYSYNGEQKLSIKIYNGFSENNFFISWMTEHIMNLKFGYSNYKRYDADAIIEFAMNLANAIGSSTISIQGSSLEENVKIQPKELKRSDNDKEDVAWLFVNTLNGSEKIFYVNLEEDYVENKVAIKRLVDEQLEKYAAEDKTFVSTKRAGCKDDIIVTYYYKGFEGKIRIFFGKTIEFHVSELDIKKEIQSPSEFVALFDDVMEESHNNIKLMSLINPPKRHFKSFFTQSIKNNEQLSDDVFTLISEDVPAEQIEEDILDNKKHEYKAYLTYNEYRFFKIFNLYFVLDERGKKAEKFYDFEEAKKVCLEKIRKREHDDYLSRLHHAEQRVLSVNP
;
A
#
# COMPACT_ATOMS: atom_id res chain seq x y z
N MET A 1 6.18 -15.29 26.97
CA MET A 1 6.40 -14.05 27.74
C MET A 1 6.55 -12.94 26.73
N SER A 2 5.53 -12.09 26.57
CA SER A 2 5.68 -10.86 25.78
C SER A 2 6.60 -9.93 26.57
N GLU A 3 7.72 -9.52 25.99
CA GLU A 3 8.47 -8.38 26.52
C GLU A 3 7.49 -7.22 26.71
N LYS A 4 7.42 -6.66 27.91
CA LYS A 4 6.67 -5.42 28.12
C LYS A 4 7.38 -4.37 27.26
N GLU A 5 6.73 -3.91 26.20
CA GLU A 5 7.21 -2.76 25.44
C GLU A 5 7.54 -1.62 26.42
N GLU A 6 8.80 -1.21 26.43
CA GLU A 6 9.27 -0.16 27.31
C GLU A 6 8.63 1.17 26.87
N PHE A 7 8.18 1.96 27.85
CA PHE A 7 7.62 3.27 27.56
C PHE A 7 8.78 4.20 27.17
N ILE A 8 8.83 4.69 25.93
CA ILE A 8 9.97 5.45 25.36
C ILE A 8 10.33 6.69 26.20
N PHE A 9 9.31 7.31 26.80
CA PHE A 9 9.49 8.47 27.67
C PHE A 9 10.05 8.12 29.06
N ASP A 10 10.25 6.85 29.38
CA ASP A 10 10.92 6.38 30.60
C ASP A 10 12.42 6.17 30.45
N SER A 11 12.95 6.37 29.24
CA SER A 11 14.40 6.46 29.03
C SER A 11 15.03 7.53 29.94
N LYS A 12 16.28 7.28 30.36
CA LYS A 12 17.02 8.16 31.26
C LYS A 12 17.13 9.59 30.69
N GLU A 13 17.30 9.70 29.38
CA GLU A 13 17.42 10.95 28.63
C GLU A 13 16.09 11.71 28.61
N ALA A 14 14.97 11.03 28.32
CA ALA A 14 13.64 11.63 28.39
C ALA A 14 13.30 12.11 29.80
N GLN A 15 13.62 11.32 30.83
CA GLN A 15 13.39 11.70 32.22
C GLN A 15 14.21 12.92 32.65
N LYS A 16 15.45 13.08 32.13
CA LYS A 16 16.23 14.32 32.33
C LYS A 16 15.55 15.53 31.70
N ALA A 17 15.05 15.42 30.46
CA ALA A 17 14.33 16.51 29.79
C ALA A 17 13.06 16.91 30.57
N ILE A 18 12.27 15.92 31.01
CA ILE A 18 11.07 16.12 31.85
C ILE A 18 11.42 16.76 33.19
N ALA A 19 12.50 16.32 33.85
CA ALA A 19 12.93 16.88 35.12
C ALA A 19 13.43 18.33 34.99
N SER A 20 14.15 18.63 33.91
CA SER A 20 14.63 19.98 33.60
C SER A 20 13.46 20.95 33.47
N PHE A 21 12.46 20.60 32.64
CA PHE A 21 11.28 21.44 32.45
C PHE A 21 10.46 21.59 33.73
N ARG A 22 10.31 20.50 34.52
CA ARG A 22 9.68 20.56 35.85
C ARG A 22 10.38 21.56 36.77
N ASN A 23 11.71 21.61 36.75
CA ASN A 23 12.49 22.52 37.58
C ASN A 23 12.39 23.97 37.09
N GLN A 24 12.33 24.22 35.79
CA GLN A 24 12.03 25.54 35.22
C GLN A 24 10.68 26.05 35.70
N LEU A 25 9.62 25.24 35.56
CA LEU A 25 8.27 25.60 36.02
C LEU A 25 8.21 25.89 37.53
N LYS A 26 8.96 25.13 38.35
CA LYS A 26 9.04 25.39 39.80
C LYS A 26 9.63 26.76 40.12
N LYS A 27 10.63 27.23 39.38
CA LYS A 27 11.22 28.59 39.56
C LYS A 27 10.19 29.69 39.29
N GLU A 28 9.20 29.40 38.46
CA GLU A 28 8.08 30.30 38.13
C GLU A 28 6.85 30.09 39.01
N ASN A 29 6.97 29.34 40.13
CA ASN A 29 5.87 28.95 41.01
C ASN A 29 4.74 28.15 40.34
N LYS A 30 5.03 27.47 39.22
CA LYS A 30 4.10 26.59 38.50
C LYS A 30 4.29 25.13 38.91
N LYS A 31 3.23 24.33 38.87
CA LYS A 31 3.27 22.87 39.13
C LYS A 31 2.94 22.09 37.86
N MET A 32 3.67 21.01 37.61
CA MET A 32 3.43 20.11 36.47
C MET A 32 2.94 18.74 36.94
N ARG A 33 1.88 18.23 36.31
CA ARG A 33 1.42 16.84 36.40
C ARG A 33 1.50 16.17 35.04
N ILE A 34 1.94 14.92 35.02
CA ILE A 34 2.04 14.10 33.81
C ILE A 34 1.24 12.83 34.05
N THR A 35 0.38 12.48 33.11
CA THR A 35 -0.28 11.19 33.01
C THR A 35 0.25 10.48 31.77
N LYS A 36 0.55 9.19 31.89
CA LYS A 36 1.03 8.35 30.77
C LYS A 36 -0.12 7.49 30.28
N GLU A 37 -0.25 7.40 28.97
CA GLU A 37 -1.28 6.61 28.28
C GLU A 37 -0.60 5.79 27.18
N THR A 38 -1.00 4.53 27.02
CA THR A 38 -0.57 3.67 25.90
C THR A 38 -1.83 3.17 25.20
N TYR A 39 -1.92 3.37 23.88
CA TYR A 39 -3.06 2.91 23.09
C TYR A 39 -2.72 1.61 22.36
N SER A 40 -3.58 0.60 22.53
CA SER A 40 -3.34 -0.76 22.05
C SER A 40 -3.47 -0.95 20.54
N TYR A 41 -4.11 -0.02 19.82
CA TYR A 41 -4.43 -0.20 18.40
C TYR A 41 -3.28 0.21 17.46
N ASN A 42 -2.34 1.04 17.92
CA ASN A 42 -1.27 1.60 17.11
C ASN A 42 0.09 1.70 17.85
N GLY A 43 0.19 1.20 19.08
CA GLY A 43 1.39 1.33 19.90
C GLY A 43 1.72 2.77 20.30
N GLU A 44 0.78 3.72 20.09
CA GLU A 44 1.00 5.13 20.43
C GLU A 44 1.19 5.29 21.93
N GLN A 45 2.29 5.92 22.29
CA GLN A 45 2.59 6.30 23.67
C GLN A 45 2.37 7.79 23.83
N LYS A 46 1.64 8.18 24.88
CA LYS A 46 1.20 9.56 25.06
C LYS A 46 1.46 10.06 26.48
N LEU A 47 1.92 11.30 26.56
CA LEU A 47 2.01 12.10 27.77
C LEU A 47 0.91 13.15 27.76
N SER A 48 -0.01 13.06 28.71
CA SER A 48 -0.99 14.11 29.03
C SER A 48 -0.40 15.02 30.10
N ILE A 49 -0.07 16.26 29.76
CA ILE A 49 0.66 17.18 30.63
C ILE A 49 -0.24 18.34 31.05
N LYS A 50 -0.31 18.57 32.36
CA LYS A 50 -1.07 19.67 32.98
C LYS A 50 -0.13 20.58 33.76
N ILE A 51 -0.17 21.88 33.47
CA ILE A 51 0.57 22.92 34.18
C ILE A 51 -0.43 23.77 34.98
N TYR A 52 -0.17 23.92 36.27
CA TYR A 52 -0.98 24.69 37.20
C TYR A 52 -0.25 25.98 37.59
N ASN A 53 -0.94 27.11 37.47
CA ASN A 53 -0.52 28.42 37.99
C ASN A 53 -1.66 28.99 38.87
N GLY A 54 -1.59 28.77 40.17
CA GLY A 54 -2.70 29.03 41.09
C GLY A 54 -3.94 28.20 40.71
N PHE A 55 -5.04 28.89 40.39
CA PHE A 55 -6.30 28.27 39.92
C PHE A 55 -6.36 28.06 38.40
N SER A 56 -5.37 28.54 37.65
CA SER A 56 -5.32 28.36 36.20
C SER A 56 -4.67 27.03 35.84
N GLU A 57 -5.31 26.26 34.96
CA GLU A 57 -4.78 25.01 34.41
C GLU A 57 -4.57 25.15 32.90
N ASN A 58 -3.38 24.79 32.45
CA ASN A 58 -3.00 24.67 31.05
C ASN A 58 -2.70 23.21 30.74
N ASN A 59 -3.12 22.70 29.57
CA ASN A 59 -2.85 21.32 29.19
C ASN A 59 -2.36 21.19 27.74
N PHE A 60 -1.49 20.22 27.53
CA PHE A 60 -1.03 19.81 26.22
C PHE A 60 -0.69 18.32 26.25
N PHE A 61 -0.54 17.74 25.06
CA PHE A 61 -0.29 16.33 24.88
C PHE A 61 0.96 16.15 24.02
N ILE A 62 1.79 15.18 24.39
CA ILE A 62 2.90 14.73 23.56
C ILE A 62 2.65 13.26 23.23
N SER A 63 2.59 12.93 21.95
CA SER A 63 2.45 11.56 21.47
C SER A 63 3.72 11.14 20.72
N TRP A 64 4.25 9.97 21.03
CA TRP A 64 5.23 9.29 20.21
C TRP A 64 4.49 8.52 19.11
N MET A 65 4.65 8.99 17.88
CA MET A 65 3.87 8.54 16.72
C MET A 65 4.58 7.39 16.02
N THR A 66 5.88 7.60 15.83
CA THR A 66 6.84 6.66 15.29
C THR A 66 8.21 6.99 15.87
N GLU A 67 9.23 6.16 15.58
CA GLU A 67 10.61 6.42 16.00
C GLU A 67 11.08 7.84 15.62
N HIS A 68 10.68 8.33 14.43
CA HIS A 68 11.16 9.59 13.87
C HIS A 68 10.21 10.78 14.07
N ILE A 69 8.95 10.54 14.46
CA ILE A 69 7.93 11.59 14.56
C ILE A 69 7.36 11.65 15.98
N MET A 70 7.52 12.80 16.61
CA MET A 70 6.79 13.15 17.83
C MET A 70 5.71 14.18 17.51
N ASN A 71 4.52 14.04 18.11
CA ASN A 71 3.44 15.01 17.95
C ASN A 71 3.20 15.79 19.25
N LEU A 72 3.14 17.12 19.16
CA LEU A 72 2.70 18.03 20.20
C LEU A 72 1.30 18.54 19.86
N LYS A 73 0.34 18.33 20.75
CA LYS A 73 -1.02 18.85 20.61
C LYS A 73 -1.37 19.79 21.76
N PHE A 74 -1.68 21.04 21.43
CA PHE A 74 -2.18 21.99 22.43
C PHE A 74 -3.64 21.68 22.80
N GLY A 75 -3.98 21.83 24.09
CA GLY A 75 -5.35 21.65 24.56
C GLY A 75 -6.28 22.79 24.09
N TYR A 76 -7.54 22.43 23.81
CA TYR A 76 -8.59 23.30 23.26
C TYR A 76 -8.89 24.57 24.06
N SER A 77 -8.55 24.64 25.35
CA SER A 77 -9.10 25.65 26.27
C SER A 77 -8.20 26.84 26.61
N ASN A 78 -6.94 26.96 26.12
CA ASN A 78 -6.05 28.03 26.62
C ASN A 78 -4.98 28.56 25.64
N TYR A 79 -5.19 28.57 24.31
CA TYR A 79 -4.15 28.98 23.36
C TYR A 79 -3.58 30.41 23.57
N LYS A 80 -4.39 31.33 24.12
CA LYS A 80 -3.94 32.71 24.48
C LYS A 80 -3.24 32.81 25.85
N ARG A 81 -3.08 31.71 26.60
CA ARG A 81 -2.49 31.66 27.96
C ARG A 81 -1.27 30.74 28.06
N TYR A 82 -0.78 30.21 26.95
CA TYR A 82 0.41 29.37 26.94
C TYR A 82 1.66 30.23 26.80
N ASP A 83 2.70 29.86 27.54
CA ASP A 83 4.07 30.11 27.09
C ASP A 83 4.39 29.03 26.05
N ALA A 84 3.89 29.27 24.83
CA ALA A 84 3.97 28.29 23.75
C ALA A 84 5.44 28.01 23.38
N ASP A 85 6.31 29.02 23.43
CA ASP A 85 7.75 28.88 23.26
C ASP A 85 8.31 27.86 24.25
N ALA A 86 8.09 28.04 25.56
CA ALA A 86 8.61 27.11 26.57
C ALA A 86 8.10 25.67 26.40
N ILE A 87 6.85 25.49 25.95
CA ILE A 87 6.28 24.15 25.69
C ILE A 87 6.90 23.53 24.43
N ILE A 88 7.11 24.31 23.38
CA ILE A 88 7.74 23.82 22.14
C ILE A 88 9.22 23.52 22.39
N GLU A 89 9.95 24.37 23.12
CA GLU A 89 11.32 24.08 23.55
C GLU A 89 11.41 22.80 24.39
N PHE A 90 10.48 22.60 25.32
CA PHE A 90 10.39 21.36 26.07
C PHE A 90 10.15 20.16 25.16
N ALA A 91 9.22 20.26 24.21
CA ALA A 91 8.96 19.21 23.24
C ALA A 91 10.19 18.91 22.38
N MET A 92 10.90 19.93 21.89
CA MET A 92 12.17 19.80 21.15
C MET A 92 13.24 19.05 21.96
N ASN A 93 13.42 19.44 23.22
CA ASN A 93 14.37 18.77 24.11
C ASN A 93 13.98 17.30 24.37
N LEU A 94 12.68 17.03 24.53
CA LEU A 94 12.18 15.67 24.73
C LEU A 94 12.34 14.81 23.48
N ALA A 95 12.00 15.34 22.31
CA ALA A 95 12.14 14.66 21.02
C ALA A 95 13.61 14.32 20.71
N ASN A 96 14.52 15.28 20.92
CA ASN A 96 15.96 15.03 20.82
C ASN A 96 16.42 13.93 21.78
N ALA A 97 15.90 13.91 23.02
CA ALA A 97 16.25 12.91 24.02
C ALA A 97 15.79 11.49 23.65
N ILE A 98 14.71 11.34 22.87
CA ILE A 98 14.21 10.05 22.37
C ILE A 98 14.62 9.75 20.93
N GLY A 99 15.43 10.63 20.31
CA GLY A 99 15.99 10.41 18.98
C GLY A 99 15.06 10.66 17.80
N SER A 100 13.98 11.43 17.97
CA SER A 100 13.08 11.78 16.86
C SER A 100 13.69 12.78 15.88
N SER A 101 13.29 12.71 14.61
CA SER A 101 13.78 13.56 13.51
C SER A 101 12.95 14.85 13.33
N THR A 102 11.70 14.85 13.79
CA THR A 102 10.82 16.02 13.70
C THR A 102 9.77 16.05 14.80
N ILE A 103 9.22 17.24 15.04
CA ILE A 103 8.03 17.45 15.86
C ILE A 103 6.93 18.02 14.99
N SER A 104 5.80 17.33 14.92
CA SER A 104 4.56 17.89 14.39
C SER A 104 3.78 18.57 15.51
N ILE A 105 3.14 19.70 15.22
CA ILE A 105 2.48 20.56 16.20
C ILE A 105 1.06 20.84 15.73
N GLN A 106 0.07 20.48 16.54
CA GLN A 106 -1.35 20.74 16.26
C GLN A 106 -1.85 21.93 17.07
N GLY A 107 -2.38 22.94 16.38
CA GLY A 107 -2.98 24.12 16.99
C GLY A 107 -3.65 25.04 15.96
N SER A 108 -4.60 25.88 16.39
CA SER A 108 -5.38 26.73 15.49
C SER A 108 -4.77 28.11 15.18
N SER A 109 -3.75 28.56 15.93
CA SER A 109 -3.19 29.94 15.81
C SER A 109 -1.75 30.07 16.38
N LEU A 110 -0.83 29.18 15.98
CA LEU A 110 0.57 29.24 16.44
C LEU A 110 1.38 30.37 15.80
N GLU A 111 1.00 30.85 14.62
CA GLU A 111 1.78 31.80 13.81
C GLU A 111 1.88 33.22 14.40
N GLU A 112 0.98 33.60 15.32
CA GLU A 112 0.88 34.99 15.75
C GLU A 112 1.68 35.33 17.02
N ASN A 113 2.22 34.35 17.77
CA ASN A 113 2.75 34.62 19.14
C ASN A 113 3.92 33.72 19.60
N VAL A 114 4.70 33.12 18.70
CA VAL A 114 5.77 32.17 19.06
C VAL A 114 7.11 32.62 18.44
N LYS A 115 8.19 32.66 19.23
CA LYS A 115 9.54 32.99 18.76
C LYS A 115 10.14 31.87 17.93
N ILE A 116 9.89 30.62 18.33
CA ILE A 116 10.13 29.46 17.47
C ILE A 116 9.19 29.63 16.28
N GLN A 117 9.70 29.76 15.07
CA GLN A 117 8.89 29.91 13.86
C GLN A 117 8.66 28.52 13.24
N PRO A 118 7.67 27.73 13.72
CA PRO A 118 7.41 26.44 13.11
C PRO A 118 6.86 26.66 11.70
N LYS A 119 7.22 25.78 10.77
CA LYS A 119 6.73 25.85 9.39
C LYS A 119 5.32 25.25 9.33
N GLU A 120 4.40 25.92 8.65
CA GLU A 120 3.05 25.36 8.42
C GLU A 120 3.11 24.26 7.37
N LEU A 121 2.56 23.08 7.71
CA LEU A 121 2.32 22.02 6.74
C LEU A 121 1.01 22.33 6.00
N LYS A 122 1.13 23.04 4.88
CA LYS A 122 -0.03 23.41 4.07
C LYS A 122 -0.74 22.17 3.55
N ARG A 123 -2.04 22.13 3.76
CA ARG A 123 -2.94 21.19 3.09
C ARG A 123 -3.07 21.62 1.64
N SER A 124 -2.77 20.70 0.73
CA SER A 124 -3.06 20.88 -0.69
C SER A 124 -4.50 20.44 -0.94
N ASP A 125 -5.31 21.28 -1.58
CA ASP A 125 -6.68 20.93 -1.99
C ASP A 125 -6.70 19.78 -3.02
N ASN A 126 -5.56 19.51 -3.67
CA ASN A 126 -5.42 18.53 -4.75
C ASN A 126 -4.70 17.23 -4.31
N ASP A 127 -4.20 17.13 -3.08
CA ASP A 127 -3.51 15.91 -2.64
C ASP A 127 -4.58 14.83 -2.33
N LYS A 128 -4.63 13.77 -3.16
CA LYS A 128 -5.55 12.61 -3.00
C LYS A 128 -5.44 11.95 -1.60
N GLU A 129 -4.30 12.14 -0.92
CA GLU A 129 -4.08 11.81 0.48
C GLU A 129 -3.58 13.06 1.23
N ASP A 130 -4.32 13.52 2.25
CA ASP A 130 -3.91 14.67 3.08
C ASP A 130 -2.59 14.33 3.79
N VAL A 131 -1.50 14.94 3.32
CA VAL A 131 -0.11 14.73 3.75
C VAL A 131 0.06 14.98 5.26
N ALA A 132 -0.84 15.77 5.85
CA ALA A 132 -1.02 15.92 7.28
C ALA A 132 -1.04 14.58 8.05
N TRP A 133 -1.75 13.57 7.52
CA TRP A 133 -1.92 12.27 8.18
C TRP A 133 -0.61 11.51 8.38
N LEU A 134 0.45 11.84 7.62
CA LEU A 134 1.78 11.29 7.87
C LEU A 134 2.31 11.71 9.24
N PHE A 135 1.92 12.89 9.73
CA PHE A 135 2.54 13.51 10.89
C PHE A 135 1.63 13.57 12.13
N VAL A 136 0.33 13.26 12.02
CA VAL A 136 -0.64 13.31 13.14
C VAL A 136 -1.64 12.13 13.13
N ASN A 137 -2.19 11.74 14.29
CA ASN A 137 -3.09 10.58 14.44
C ASN A 137 -4.56 10.96 14.49
N THR A 138 -4.87 12.21 14.82
CA THR A 138 -6.23 12.74 14.84
C THR A 138 -6.21 14.12 14.25
N LEU A 139 -7.21 14.44 13.44
CA LEU A 139 -7.35 15.75 12.82
C LEU A 139 -8.75 16.26 13.12
N ASN A 140 -8.83 17.39 13.80
CA ASN A 140 -10.07 18.17 13.83
C ASN A 140 -10.03 19.14 12.64
N GLY A 141 -11.15 19.28 11.92
CA GLY A 141 -11.18 19.96 10.62
C GLY A 141 -10.65 21.40 10.58
N SER A 142 -10.61 22.10 11.72
CA SER A 142 -10.08 23.46 11.85
C SER A 142 -8.65 23.56 12.42
N GLU A 143 -8.02 22.43 12.76
CA GLU A 143 -6.64 22.42 13.26
C GLU A 143 -5.66 22.62 12.10
N LYS A 144 -4.74 23.58 12.26
CA LYS A 144 -3.55 23.68 11.43
C LYS A 144 -2.46 22.77 11.99
N ILE A 145 -1.59 22.29 11.10
CA ILE A 145 -0.41 21.51 11.48
C ILE A 145 0.81 22.34 11.17
N PHE A 146 1.68 22.44 12.16
CA PHE A 146 3.00 23.01 12.03
C PHE A 146 4.05 21.95 12.31
N TYR A 147 5.30 22.22 11.98
CA TYR A 147 6.40 21.33 12.34
C TYR A 147 7.69 22.08 12.64
N VAL A 148 8.56 21.40 13.38
CA VAL A 148 9.95 21.78 13.61
C VAL A 148 10.81 20.57 13.30
N ASN A 149 11.71 20.72 12.33
CA ASN A 149 12.71 19.72 12.01
C ASN A 149 13.82 19.72 13.06
N LEU A 150 14.17 18.52 13.53
CA LEU A 150 15.34 18.28 14.37
C LEU A 150 16.51 17.75 13.54
N GLU A 151 16.19 17.03 12.45
CA GLU A 151 17.09 16.70 11.35
C GLU A 151 16.75 17.57 10.14
N GLU A 152 17.77 18.11 9.47
CA GLU A 152 17.62 19.06 8.37
C GLU A 152 16.71 18.52 7.25
N ASP A 153 15.76 19.34 6.82
CA ASP A 153 14.81 19.06 5.74
C ASP A 153 14.02 17.72 5.84
N TYR A 154 13.92 17.11 7.02
CA TYR A 154 13.24 15.82 7.19
C TYR A 154 11.79 15.81 6.67
N VAL A 155 10.98 16.79 7.08
CA VAL A 155 9.57 16.89 6.65
C VAL A 155 9.49 17.19 5.15
N GLU A 156 10.27 18.14 4.67
CA GLU A 156 10.30 18.58 3.27
C GLU A 156 10.68 17.42 2.35
N ASN A 157 11.72 16.66 2.68
CA ASN A 157 12.14 15.48 1.94
C ASN A 157 11.06 14.40 1.94
N LYS A 158 10.47 14.09 3.10
CA LYS A 158 9.40 13.09 3.20
C LYS A 158 8.17 13.46 2.35
N VAL A 159 7.77 14.73 2.37
CA VAL A 159 6.66 15.23 1.55
C VAL A 159 7.01 15.20 0.07
N ALA A 160 8.21 15.66 -0.31
CA ALA A 160 8.67 15.66 -1.70
C ALA A 160 8.71 14.25 -2.28
N ILE A 161 9.31 13.29 -1.56
CA ILE A 161 9.39 11.89 -2.01
C ILE A 161 7.99 11.28 -2.17
N LYS A 162 7.07 11.53 -1.22
CA LYS A 162 5.69 11.03 -1.36
C LYS A 162 5.02 11.55 -2.64
N ARG A 163 5.18 12.82 -2.96
CA ARG A 163 4.65 13.41 -4.20
C ARG A 163 5.30 12.81 -5.43
N LEU A 164 6.62 12.68 -5.42
CA LEU A 164 7.36 12.08 -6.52
C LEU A 164 6.98 10.63 -6.77
N VAL A 165 6.66 9.84 -5.74
CA VAL A 165 6.11 8.50 -5.92
C VAL A 165 4.84 8.57 -6.77
N ASP A 166 3.89 9.43 -6.42
CA ASP A 166 2.63 9.55 -7.16
C ASP A 166 2.86 10.05 -8.60
N GLU A 167 3.73 11.06 -8.77
CA GLU A 167 4.10 11.59 -10.09
C GLU A 167 4.75 10.52 -10.98
N GLN A 168 5.67 9.71 -10.45
CA GLN A 168 6.28 8.63 -11.22
C GLN A 168 5.27 7.54 -11.58
N LEU A 169 4.41 7.13 -10.65
CA LEU A 169 3.37 6.13 -10.94
C LEU A 169 2.40 6.63 -12.02
N GLU A 170 1.99 7.89 -11.97
CA GLU A 170 1.13 8.50 -12.98
C GLU A 170 1.84 8.64 -14.34
N LYS A 171 3.13 9.01 -14.35
CA LYS A 171 3.99 9.03 -15.55
C LYS A 171 3.99 7.67 -16.25
N TYR A 172 4.35 6.60 -15.53
CA TYR A 172 4.43 5.25 -16.11
C TYR A 172 3.06 4.72 -16.54
N ALA A 173 2.00 5.02 -15.80
CA ALA A 173 0.63 4.67 -16.20
C ALA A 173 0.16 5.39 -17.48
N ALA A 174 0.65 6.61 -17.71
CA ALA A 174 0.34 7.38 -18.93
C ALA A 174 1.17 6.91 -20.14
N GLU A 175 2.41 6.47 -19.91
CA GLU A 175 3.31 5.98 -20.95
C GLU A 175 2.99 4.54 -21.40
N ASP A 176 2.51 3.70 -20.48
CA ASP A 176 2.24 2.29 -20.74
C ASP A 176 0.91 1.85 -20.10
N LYS A 177 -0.09 1.57 -20.94
CA LYS A 177 -1.43 1.13 -20.50
C LYS A 177 -1.41 -0.20 -19.74
N THR A 178 -0.38 -1.03 -19.92
CA THR A 178 -0.22 -2.30 -19.19
C THR A 178 0.39 -2.09 -17.80
N PHE A 179 0.89 -0.90 -17.50
CA PHE A 179 1.38 -0.60 -16.16
C PHE A 179 0.24 -0.57 -15.16
N VAL A 180 0.39 -1.35 -14.08
CA VAL A 180 -0.57 -1.35 -12.97
C VAL A 180 0.21 -1.25 -11.68
N SER A 181 -0.21 -0.34 -10.80
CA SER A 181 0.38 -0.23 -9.47
C SER A 181 -0.68 -0.19 -8.39
N THR A 182 -0.28 -0.58 -7.19
CA THR A 182 -1.04 -0.41 -5.97
C THR A 182 -0.12 0.16 -4.91
N LYS A 183 -0.46 1.37 -4.47
CA LYS A 183 0.19 2.03 -3.35
C LYS A 183 -0.53 1.64 -2.07
N ARG A 184 0.22 1.17 -1.08
CA ARG A 184 -0.24 1.07 0.31
C ARG A 184 0.71 1.88 1.17
N ALA A 185 0.16 2.78 1.98
CA ALA A 185 0.87 3.24 3.17
C ALA A 185 0.89 2.05 4.14
N GLY A 186 2.07 1.57 4.54
CA GLY A 186 2.16 0.51 5.55
C GLY A 186 1.88 1.08 6.94
N CYS A 187 2.71 2.04 7.34
CA CYS A 187 2.63 2.91 8.51
C CYS A 187 3.14 4.31 8.14
N LYS A 188 3.20 5.26 9.09
CA LYS A 188 3.62 6.65 8.82
C LYS A 188 5.04 6.77 8.26
N ASP A 189 5.87 5.75 8.44
CA ASP A 189 7.29 5.74 8.06
C ASP A 189 7.60 4.82 6.88
N ASP A 190 6.60 4.25 6.20
CA ASP A 190 6.86 3.51 4.97
C ASP A 190 5.81 3.71 3.88
N ILE A 191 6.29 3.69 2.64
CA ILE A 191 5.48 3.58 1.44
C ILE A 191 5.82 2.26 0.77
N ILE A 192 4.78 1.49 0.46
CA ILE A 192 4.90 0.24 -0.28
C ILE A 192 4.16 0.42 -1.61
N VAL A 193 4.89 0.22 -2.70
CA VAL A 193 4.34 0.19 -4.05
C VAL A 193 4.54 -1.21 -4.59
N THR A 194 3.43 -1.92 -4.81
CA THR A 194 3.44 -3.12 -5.65
C THR A 194 3.12 -2.68 -7.08
N TYR A 195 3.90 -3.12 -8.05
CA TYR A 195 3.69 -2.75 -9.45
C TYR A 195 3.83 -3.96 -10.37
N TYR A 196 3.15 -3.86 -11.51
CA TYR A 196 3.33 -4.70 -12.67
C TYR A 196 3.75 -3.80 -13.82
N TYR A 197 4.92 -4.08 -14.42
CA TYR A 197 5.42 -3.34 -15.56
C TYR A 197 5.94 -4.32 -16.61
N LYS A 198 5.31 -4.35 -17.79
CA LYS A 198 5.71 -5.17 -18.95
C LYS A 198 5.92 -6.68 -18.67
N GLY A 199 5.30 -7.25 -17.64
CA GLY A 199 5.50 -8.65 -17.24
C GLY A 199 6.25 -8.88 -15.95
N PHE A 200 6.90 -7.86 -15.40
CA PHE A 200 7.60 -7.93 -14.13
C PHE A 200 6.63 -7.55 -13.01
N GLU A 201 6.53 -8.41 -12.01
CA GLU A 201 5.89 -8.07 -10.74
C GLU A 201 6.97 -7.71 -9.74
N GLY A 202 6.92 -6.48 -9.25
CA GLY A 202 7.91 -5.95 -8.34
C GLY A 202 7.28 -5.22 -7.15
N LYS A 203 8.11 -5.01 -6.12
CA LYS A 203 7.71 -4.28 -4.93
C LYS A 203 8.79 -3.26 -4.54
N ILE A 204 8.45 -1.98 -4.64
CA ILE A 204 9.27 -0.90 -4.10
C ILE A 204 8.83 -0.65 -2.66
N ARG A 205 9.80 -0.60 -1.75
CA ARG A 205 9.59 -0.18 -0.37
C ARG A 205 10.48 1.02 -0.07
N ILE A 206 9.86 2.11 0.38
CA ILE A 206 10.52 3.33 0.77
C ILE A 206 10.33 3.49 2.28
N PHE A 207 11.44 3.58 3.02
CA PHE A 207 11.44 3.77 4.47
C PHE A 207 11.88 5.20 4.79
N PHE A 208 11.14 5.85 5.69
CA PHE A 208 11.44 7.18 6.19
C PHE A 208 12.05 7.06 7.58
N GLY A 209 13.34 6.78 7.62
CA GLY A 209 14.15 6.83 8.83
C GLY A 209 14.84 8.18 8.99
N LYS A 210 15.93 8.24 9.78
CA LYS A 210 16.86 9.38 9.74
C LYS A 210 17.37 9.69 8.33
N THR A 211 17.48 8.63 7.54
CA THR A 211 17.76 8.66 6.12
C THR A 211 16.64 7.93 5.40
N ILE A 212 16.41 8.27 4.12
CA ILE A 212 15.34 7.66 3.34
C ILE A 212 15.93 6.44 2.62
N GLU A 213 15.43 5.24 2.91
CA GLU A 213 15.91 4.01 2.26
C GLU A 213 14.93 3.57 1.16
N PHE A 214 15.47 3.13 0.01
CA PHE A 214 14.73 2.63 -1.14
C PHE A 214 15.15 1.20 -1.49
N HIS A 215 14.20 0.29 -1.43
CA HIS A 215 14.43 -1.14 -1.53
C HIS A 215 13.56 -1.76 -2.62
N VAL A 216 14.16 -2.59 -3.48
CA VAL A 216 13.48 -3.49 -4.41
C VAL A 216 14.16 -4.85 -4.32
N SER A 217 13.56 -5.74 -3.52
CA SER A 217 14.17 -7.03 -3.19
C SER A 217 14.29 -7.96 -4.40
N GLU A 218 13.34 -7.91 -5.32
CA GLU A 218 13.32 -8.74 -6.53
C GLU A 218 14.46 -8.39 -7.51
N LEU A 219 15.08 -7.21 -7.35
CA LEU A 219 16.19 -6.72 -8.16
C LEU A 219 17.49 -6.55 -7.35
N ASP A 220 17.51 -7.00 -6.08
CA ASP A 220 18.62 -6.79 -5.14
C ASP A 220 19.06 -5.32 -4.99
N ILE A 221 18.12 -4.38 -5.15
CA ILE A 221 18.38 -2.94 -5.01
C ILE A 221 18.09 -2.53 -3.57
N LYS A 222 19.12 -2.00 -2.89
CA LYS A 222 19.01 -1.28 -1.63
C LYS A 222 19.87 -0.03 -1.68
N LYS A 223 19.25 1.14 -1.61
CA LYS A 223 19.93 2.44 -1.68
C LYS A 223 19.36 3.42 -0.66
N GLU A 224 20.20 4.36 -0.26
CA GLU A 224 19.80 5.51 0.53
C GLU A 224 19.58 6.70 -0.41
N ILE A 225 18.54 7.48 -0.15
CA ILE A 225 18.15 8.66 -0.92
C ILE A 225 18.49 9.89 -0.09
N GLN A 226 19.38 10.73 -0.62
CA GLN A 226 19.76 12.01 0.00
C GLN A 226 18.96 13.18 -0.59
N SER A 227 18.43 13.03 -1.81
CA SER A 227 17.69 14.09 -2.48
C SER A 227 16.49 13.59 -3.29
N PRO A 228 15.46 14.44 -3.50
CA PRO A 228 14.33 14.11 -4.37
C PRO A 228 14.74 13.73 -5.81
N SER A 229 15.80 14.33 -6.35
CA SER A 229 16.33 14.00 -7.68
C SER A 229 16.94 12.60 -7.76
N GLU A 230 17.62 12.16 -6.69
CA GLU A 230 18.17 10.79 -6.62
C GLU A 230 17.04 9.76 -6.60
N PHE A 231 15.93 10.06 -5.93
CA PHE A 231 14.75 9.19 -5.95
C PHE A 231 14.21 8.98 -7.36
N VAL A 232 14.06 10.06 -8.14
CA VAL A 232 13.54 9.96 -9.52
C VAL A 232 14.46 9.08 -10.38
N ALA A 233 15.77 9.34 -10.32
CA ALA A 233 16.75 8.54 -11.06
C ALA A 233 16.68 7.06 -10.66
N LEU A 234 16.63 6.77 -9.36
CA LEU A 234 16.55 5.40 -8.86
C LEU A 234 15.23 4.71 -9.25
N PHE A 235 14.13 5.45 -9.29
CA PHE A 235 12.84 4.92 -9.73
C PHE A 235 12.87 4.57 -11.23
N ASP A 236 13.45 5.44 -12.06
CA ASP A 236 13.62 5.20 -13.49
C ASP A 236 14.56 4.00 -13.73
N ASP A 237 15.68 3.89 -13.00
CA ASP A 237 16.60 2.75 -13.05
C ASP A 237 15.88 1.43 -12.72
N VAL A 238 15.00 1.42 -11.72
CA VAL A 238 14.19 0.24 -11.37
C VAL A 238 13.28 -0.18 -12.51
N MET A 239 12.63 0.77 -13.17
CA MET A 239 11.72 0.45 -14.26
C MET A 239 12.49 -0.07 -15.49
N GLU A 240 13.66 0.49 -15.77
CA GLU A 240 14.56 -0.01 -16.81
C GLU A 240 15.07 -1.43 -16.49
N GLU A 241 15.56 -1.65 -15.27
CA GLU A 241 16.08 -2.94 -14.82
C GLU A 241 14.98 -4.01 -14.77
N SER A 242 13.76 -3.64 -14.37
CA SER A 242 12.58 -4.51 -14.47
C SER A 242 12.35 -4.94 -15.91
N HIS A 243 12.38 -4.00 -16.86
CA HIS A 243 12.20 -4.31 -18.27
C HIS A 243 13.31 -5.21 -18.84
N ASN A 244 14.56 -5.00 -18.43
CA ASN A 244 15.69 -5.81 -18.87
C ASN A 244 15.62 -7.24 -18.32
N ASN A 245 15.26 -7.42 -17.05
CA ASN A 245 15.06 -8.75 -16.46
C ASN A 245 13.92 -9.52 -17.12
N ILE A 246 12.85 -8.84 -17.53
CA ILE A 246 11.76 -9.46 -18.30
C ILE A 246 12.26 -10.03 -19.62
N LYS A 247 13.14 -9.34 -20.37
CA LYS A 247 13.58 -9.86 -21.69
C LYS A 247 14.18 -11.26 -21.61
N LEU A 248 14.78 -11.61 -20.47
CA LEU A 248 15.30 -12.94 -20.20
C LEU A 248 14.21 -13.86 -19.62
N MET A 249 13.40 -13.34 -18.68
CA MET A 249 12.37 -14.12 -17.98
C MET A 249 11.13 -14.40 -18.82
N SER A 250 10.80 -13.57 -19.83
CA SER A 250 9.64 -13.75 -20.71
C SER A 250 9.76 -14.98 -21.59
N LEU A 251 10.99 -15.47 -21.82
CA LEU A 251 11.25 -16.77 -22.44
C LEU A 251 10.80 -17.95 -21.56
N ILE A 252 10.67 -17.73 -20.25
CA ILE A 252 10.30 -18.76 -19.26
C ILE A 252 8.86 -18.55 -18.77
N ASN A 253 8.46 -17.29 -18.53
CA ASN A 253 7.14 -16.91 -18.06
C ASN A 253 6.68 -15.61 -18.75
N PRO A 254 5.94 -15.71 -19.86
CA PRO A 254 5.48 -14.54 -20.62
C PRO A 254 4.51 -13.66 -19.80
N PRO A 255 4.41 -12.36 -20.12
CA PRO A 255 3.48 -11.45 -19.47
C PRO A 255 2.03 -11.88 -19.75
N LYS A 256 1.23 -12.11 -18.69
CA LYS A 256 -0.14 -12.64 -18.81
C LYS A 256 -1.11 -12.15 -17.74
N ARG A 257 -0.78 -11.09 -17.01
CA ARG A 257 -1.55 -10.60 -15.86
C ARG A 257 -2.93 -10.11 -16.30
N HIS A 258 -3.01 -9.28 -17.32
CA HIS A 258 -4.28 -8.72 -17.80
C HIS A 258 -5.14 -9.81 -18.42
N PHE A 259 -4.52 -10.73 -19.16
CA PHE A 259 -5.21 -11.90 -19.68
C PHE A 259 -5.81 -12.76 -18.56
N LYS A 260 -5.04 -13.10 -17.51
CA LYS A 260 -5.54 -13.87 -16.35
C LYS A 260 -6.73 -13.18 -15.68
N SER A 261 -6.66 -11.87 -15.51
CA SER A 261 -7.75 -11.06 -14.94
C SER A 261 -8.99 -11.12 -15.84
N PHE A 262 -8.83 -10.89 -17.14
CA PHE A 262 -9.90 -10.99 -18.13
C PHE A 262 -10.54 -12.39 -18.15
N PHE A 263 -9.73 -13.45 -18.18
CA PHE A 263 -10.18 -14.83 -18.22
C PHE A 263 -11.01 -15.18 -16.99
N THR A 264 -10.53 -14.77 -15.81
CA THR A 264 -11.23 -14.96 -14.53
C THR A 264 -12.59 -14.27 -14.51
N GLN A 265 -12.67 -13.05 -15.05
CA GLN A 265 -13.89 -12.25 -15.06
C GLN A 265 -14.89 -12.68 -16.14
N SER A 266 -14.41 -13.03 -17.33
CA SER A 266 -15.25 -13.19 -18.53
C SER A 266 -15.50 -14.64 -18.93
N ILE A 267 -14.59 -15.55 -18.57
CA ILE A 267 -14.61 -16.95 -19.00
C ILE A 267 -14.83 -17.86 -17.80
N LYS A 268 -13.84 -18.02 -16.93
CA LYS A 268 -13.91 -18.91 -15.77
C LYS A 268 -12.82 -18.56 -14.77
N ASN A 269 -13.18 -18.55 -13.49
CA ASN A 269 -12.19 -18.51 -12.41
C ASN A 269 -11.49 -19.89 -12.27
N ASN A 270 -10.45 -20.11 -13.07
CA ASN A 270 -9.58 -21.29 -13.01
C ASN A 270 -8.21 -20.93 -13.59
N GLU A 271 -7.19 -20.86 -12.73
CA GLU A 271 -5.85 -20.42 -13.11
C GLU A 271 -5.18 -21.36 -14.13
N GLN A 272 -5.31 -22.67 -13.96
CA GLN A 272 -4.71 -23.65 -14.87
C GLN A 272 -5.30 -23.52 -16.29
N LEU A 273 -6.62 -23.41 -16.41
CA LEU A 273 -7.26 -23.20 -17.71
C LEU A 273 -6.91 -21.84 -18.32
N SER A 274 -6.74 -20.81 -17.49
CA SER A 274 -6.26 -19.51 -17.97
C SER A 274 -4.85 -19.63 -18.55
N ASP A 275 -3.96 -20.36 -17.88
CA ASP A 275 -2.58 -20.55 -18.33
C ASP A 275 -2.53 -21.39 -19.62
N ASP A 276 -3.34 -22.45 -19.72
CA ASP A 276 -3.43 -23.27 -20.92
C ASP A 276 -3.92 -22.47 -22.12
N VAL A 277 -5.02 -21.70 -21.96
CA VAL A 277 -5.55 -20.87 -23.05
C VAL A 277 -4.57 -19.77 -23.44
N PHE A 278 -3.93 -19.11 -22.48
CA PHE A 278 -2.91 -18.12 -22.78
C PHE A 278 -1.78 -18.71 -23.62
N THR A 279 -1.27 -19.88 -23.20
CA THR A 279 -0.20 -20.59 -23.92
C THR A 279 -0.61 -20.89 -25.36
N LEU A 280 -1.83 -21.42 -25.55
CA LEU A 280 -2.35 -21.72 -26.88
C LEU A 280 -2.51 -20.48 -27.78
N ILE A 281 -2.94 -19.34 -27.23
CA ILE A 281 -2.99 -18.07 -27.98
C ILE A 281 -1.57 -17.58 -28.32
N SER A 282 -0.62 -17.74 -27.39
CA SER A 282 0.75 -17.28 -27.54
C SER A 282 1.56 -17.98 -28.63
N GLU A 283 1.06 -19.11 -29.14
CA GLU A 283 1.59 -19.77 -30.33
C GLU A 283 1.42 -18.93 -31.61
N ASP A 284 0.37 -18.09 -31.66
CA ASP A 284 0.01 -17.30 -32.85
C ASP A 284 0.17 -15.79 -32.63
N VAL A 285 0.03 -15.32 -31.39
CA VAL A 285 0.04 -13.90 -31.02
C VAL A 285 1.11 -13.66 -29.96
N PRO A 286 2.03 -12.70 -30.14
CA PRO A 286 3.02 -12.37 -29.10
C PRO A 286 2.37 -12.03 -27.76
N ALA A 287 2.98 -12.48 -26.66
CA ALA A 287 2.44 -12.31 -25.31
C ALA A 287 2.19 -10.83 -24.95
N GLU A 288 3.11 -9.95 -25.32
CA GLU A 288 2.99 -8.50 -25.12
C GLU A 288 1.78 -7.95 -25.87
N GLN A 289 1.57 -8.42 -27.11
CA GLN A 289 0.41 -8.04 -27.90
C GLN A 289 -0.89 -8.56 -27.27
N ILE A 290 -0.93 -9.78 -26.72
CA ILE A 290 -2.10 -10.30 -26.01
C ILE A 290 -2.48 -9.38 -24.83
N GLU A 291 -1.50 -8.99 -24.01
CA GLU A 291 -1.74 -8.12 -22.84
C GLU A 291 -2.23 -6.73 -23.25
N GLU A 292 -1.60 -6.12 -24.25
CA GLU A 292 -1.99 -4.81 -24.76
C GLU A 292 -3.38 -4.84 -25.40
N ASP A 293 -3.62 -5.86 -26.23
CA ASP A 293 -4.91 -6.03 -26.88
C ASP A 293 -5.95 -6.12 -25.76
N ILE A 294 -5.88 -7.09 -24.83
CA ILE A 294 -6.92 -7.32 -23.78
C ILE A 294 -7.44 -6.02 -23.15
N LEU A 295 -6.57 -5.05 -22.89
CA LEU A 295 -6.91 -3.75 -22.31
C LEU A 295 -7.67 -2.80 -23.24
N ASP A 296 -7.36 -2.80 -24.55
CA ASP A 296 -7.96 -1.88 -25.51
C ASP A 296 -9.41 -2.19 -25.84
N ASN A 297 -9.95 -3.33 -25.38
CA ASN A 297 -11.34 -3.79 -25.55
C ASN A 297 -11.90 -3.76 -27.00
N LYS A 298 -11.09 -3.40 -28.00
CA LYS A 298 -11.51 -3.16 -29.39
C LYS A 298 -11.11 -4.26 -30.35
N LYS A 299 -10.44 -5.34 -29.91
CA LYS A 299 -9.90 -6.39 -30.81
C LYS A 299 -10.07 -7.86 -30.39
N HIS A 300 -10.58 -8.18 -29.20
CA HIS A 300 -10.50 -9.58 -28.71
C HIS A 300 -11.70 -10.42 -29.13
N GLU A 301 -12.77 -9.75 -29.60
CA GLU A 301 -14.07 -10.33 -29.98
C GLU A 301 -14.43 -11.54 -29.14
N TYR A 302 -14.30 -11.43 -27.81
CA TYR A 302 -14.67 -12.53 -26.95
C TYR A 302 -16.15 -12.86 -27.18
N LYS A 303 -16.41 -14.07 -27.64
CA LYS A 303 -17.75 -14.54 -27.95
C LYS A 303 -17.92 -15.94 -27.42
N ALA A 304 -18.74 -16.07 -26.38
CA ALA A 304 -19.22 -17.37 -25.93
C ALA A 304 -20.29 -17.90 -26.90
N TYR A 305 -20.13 -19.15 -27.32
CA TYR A 305 -21.10 -19.85 -28.15
C TYR A 305 -21.93 -20.86 -27.35
N LEU A 306 -21.31 -21.53 -26.37
CA LEU A 306 -21.96 -22.57 -25.58
C LEU A 306 -21.30 -22.70 -24.21
N THR A 307 -22.13 -22.93 -23.20
CA THR A 307 -21.72 -23.46 -21.90
C THR A 307 -22.68 -24.60 -21.56
N TYR A 308 -22.18 -25.84 -21.50
CA TYR A 308 -23.02 -27.01 -21.24
C TYR A 308 -22.20 -28.17 -20.67
N ASN A 309 -22.72 -28.83 -19.62
CA ASN A 309 -22.09 -29.96 -18.93
C ASN A 309 -20.57 -29.78 -18.69
N GLU A 310 -20.23 -28.65 -18.06
CA GLU A 310 -18.85 -28.28 -17.73
C GLU A 310 -17.91 -28.16 -18.94
N TYR A 311 -18.48 -27.99 -20.14
CA TYR A 311 -17.76 -27.53 -21.33
C TYR A 311 -18.11 -26.08 -21.65
N ARG A 312 -17.12 -25.33 -22.14
CA ARG A 312 -17.34 -24.02 -22.76
C ARG A 312 -16.77 -24.00 -24.17
N PHE A 313 -17.51 -23.39 -25.09
CA PHE A 313 -17.06 -23.11 -26.45
C PHE A 313 -17.12 -21.61 -26.68
N PHE A 314 -15.99 -20.99 -27.04
CA PHE A 314 -15.92 -19.55 -27.30
C PHE A 314 -14.88 -19.20 -28.36
N LYS A 315 -14.89 -17.96 -28.82
CA LYS A 315 -13.87 -17.33 -29.66
C LYS A 315 -13.18 -16.23 -28.87
N ILE A 316 -11.86 -16.10 -29.02
CA ILE A 316 -11.07 -14.93 -28.60
C ILE A 316 -9.82 -14.84 -29.49
N PHE A 317 -9.32 -13.64 -29.79
CA PHE A 317 -8.13 -13.46 -30.67
C PHE A 317 -8.26 -14.15 -32.04
N ASN A 318 -9.47 -14.20 -32.60
CA ASN A 318 -9.77 -14.94 -33.83
C ASN A 318 -9.51 -16.45 -33.79
N LEU A 319 -9.32 -17.01 -32.61
CA LEU A 319 -9.16 -18.44 -32.35
C LEU A 319 -10.39 -18.98 -31.63
N TYR A 320 -10.70 -20.25 -31.87
CA TYR A 320 -11.83 -20.96 -31.28
C TYR A 320 -11.34 -21.91 -30.19
N PHE A 321 -12.01 -21.94 -29.04
CA PHE A 321 -11.59 -22.73 -27.88
C PHE A 321 -12.70 -23.61 -27.35
N VAL A 322 -12.38 -24.87 -27.11
CA VAL A 322 -13.21 -25.81 -26.35
C VAL A 322 -12.54 -26.08 -25.01
N LEU A 323 -13.13 -25.58 -23.93
CA LEU A 323 -12.69 -25.85 -22.56
C LEU A 323 -13.45 -27.02 -21.98
N ASP A 324 -12.72 -27.96 -21.40
CA ASP A 324 -13.22 -28.97 -20.48
C ASP A 324 -12.92 -28.54 -19.04
N GLU A 325 -13.91 -28.02 -18.33
CA GLU A 325 -13.74 -27.55 -16.96
C GLU A 325 -13.44 -28.69 -15.98
N ARG A 326 -14.04 -29.87 -16.20
CA ARG A 326 -13.84 -31.07 -15.36
C ARG A 326 -12.47 -31.69 -15.58
N GLY A 327 -12.10 -31.82 -16.85
CA GLY A 327 -10.80 -32.35 -17.27
C GLY A 327 -9.65 -31.36 -17.09
N LYS A 328 -9.96 -30.08 -16.83
CA LYS A 328 -9.02 -28.95 -16.80
C LYS A 328 -8.13 -28.90 -18.03
N LYS A 329 -8.75 -28.95 -19.21
CA LYS A 329 -8.06 -28.88 -20.49
C LYS A 329 -8.67 -27.83 -21.41
N ALA A 330 -7.83 -27.20 -22.20
CA ALA A 330 -8.22 -26.32 -23.29
C ALA A 330 -7.74 -26.89 -24.63
N GLU A 331 -8.57 -26.78 -25.66
CA GLU A 331 -8.19 -27.10 -27.04
C GLU A 331 -8.46 -25.92 -27.95
N LYS A 332 -7.46 -25.58 -28.78
CA LYS A 332 -7.47 -24.50 -29.76
C LYS A 332 -7.84 -25.03 -31.15
N PHE A 333 -8.65 -24.26 -31.87
CA PHE A 333 -9.05 -24.52 -33.25
C PHE A 333 -9.01 -23.23 -34.07
N TYR A 334 -8.72 -23.35 -35.36
CA TYR A 334 -8.74 -22.23 -36.31
C TYR A 334 -10.06 -22.13 -37.08
N ASP A 335 -10.84 -23.22 -37.15
CA ASP A 335 -12.13 -23.28 -37.83
C ASP A 335 -13.30 -23.46 -36.86
N PHE A 336 -14.39 -22.75 -37.11
CA PHE A 336 -15.58 -22.78 -36.26
C PHE A 336 -16.31 -24.12 -36.30
N GLU A 337 -16.50 -24.71 -37.49
CA GLU A 337 -17.29 -25.92 -37.65
C GLU A 337 -16.54 -27.14 -37.11
N GLU A 338 -15.21 -27.17 -37.23
CA GLU A 338 -14.36 -28.16 -36.58
C GLU A 338 -14.48 -28.09 -35.05
N ALA A 339 -14.28 -26.91 -34.46
CA ALA A 339 -14.36 -26.71 -33.01
C ALA A 339 -15.75 -27.10 -32.47
N LYS A 340 -16.81 -26.69 -33.17
CA LYS A 340 -18.20 -27.02 -32.86
C LYS A 340 -18.43 -28.53 -32.90
N LYS A 341 -17.93 -29.22 -33.94
CA LYS A 341 -18.06 -30.68 -34.05
C LYS A 341 -17.41 -31.37 -32.86
N VAL A 342 -16.17 -31.03 -32.53
CA VAL A 342 -15.42 -31.61 -31.40
C VAL A 342 -16.13 -31.33 -30.07
N CYS A 343 -16.60 -30.10 -29.86
CA CYS A 343 -17.34 -29.72 -28.65
C CYS A 343 -18.59 -30.59 -28.47
N LEU A 344 -19.41 -30.72 -29.51
CA LEU A 344 -20.65 -31.51 -29.46
C LEU A 344 -20.39 -33.00 -29.26
N GLU A 345 -19.36 -33.56 -29.88
CA GLU A 345 -18.97 -34.97 -29.70
C GLU A 345 -18.55 -35.24 -28.24
N LYS A 346 -17.76 -34.34 -27.64
CA LYS A 346 -17.32 -34.44 -26.24
C LYS A 346 -18.46 -34.30 -25.24
N ILE A 347 -19.37 -33.36 -25.49
CA ILE A 347 -20.58 -33.20 -24.67
C ILE A 347 -21.42 -34.47 -24.71
N ARG A 348 -21.70 -35.01 -25.91
CA ARG A 348 -22.48 -36.25 -26.06
C ARG A 348 -21.83 -37.43 -25.34
N LYS A 349 -20.51 -37.56 -25.45
CA LYS A 349 -19.77 -38.61 -24.75
C LYS A 349 -19.90 -38.47 -23.23
N ARG A 350 -19.69 -37.26 -22.68
CA ARG A 350 -19.83 -37.02 -21.23
C ARG A 350 -21.25 -37.28 -20.72
N GLU A 351 -22.26 -36.82 -21.44
CA GLU A 351 -23.66 -37.09 -21.09
C GLU A 351 -23.96 -38.60 -21.06
N HIS A 352 -23.43 -39.34 -22.03
CA HIS A 352 -23.56 -40.80 -22.06
C HIS A 352 -22.85 -41.46 -20.86
N ASP A 353 -21.61 -41.07 -20.58
CA ASP A 353 -20.82 -41.60 -19.46
C ASP A 353 -21.49 -41.28 -18.10
N ASP A 354 -21.96 -40.05 -17.91
CA ASP A 354 -22.67 -39.63 -16.70
C ASP A 354 -24.02 -40.35 -16.57
N TYR A 355 -24.73 -40.61 -17.66
CA TYR A 355 -25.94 -41.42 -17.66
C TYR A 355 -25.68 -42.86 -17.22
N LEU A 356 -24.66 -43.52 -17.79
CA LEU A 356 -24.29 -44.89 -17.41
C LEU A 356 -23.87 -44.97 -15.94
N SER A 357 -23.14 -43.97 -15.44
CA SER A 357 -22.77 -43.89 -14.02
C SER A 357 -23.99 -43.75 -13.10
N ARG A 358 -24.96 -42.90 -13.45
CA ARG A 358 -26.23 -42.78 -12.70
C ARG A 358 -27.03 -44.08 -12.70
N LEU A 359 -27.09 -44.78 -13.84
CA LEU A 359 -27.78 -46.06 -13.95
C LEU A 359 -27.12 -47.11 -13.05
N HIS A 360 -25.80 -47.24 -13.10
CA HIS A 360 -25.05 -48.16 -12.26
C HIS A 360 -25.26 -47.90 -10.76
N HIS A 361 -25.25 -46.63 -10.34
CA HIS A 361 -25.57 -46.28 -8.94
C HIS A 361 -27.01 -46.61 -8.54
N ALA A 362 -27.98 -46.47 -9.45
CA ALA A 362 -29.36 -46.86 -9.20
C ALA A 362 -29.49 -48.38 -9.06
N GLU A 363 -28.84 -49.16 -9.92
CA GLU A 363 -28.78 -50.62 -9.83
C GLU A 363 -28.19 -51.09 -8.50
N GLN A 364 -27.05 -50.53 -8.09
CA GLN A 364 -26.44 -50.83 -6.79
C GLN A 364 -27.36 -50.51 -5.62
N ARG A 365 -28.10 -49.39 -5.67
CA ARG A 365 -29.08 -49.04 -4.63
C ARG A 365 -30.21 -50.04 -4.54
N VAL A 366 -30.76 -50.47 -5.68
CA VAL A 366 -31.81 -51.50 -5.70
C VAL A 366 -31.29 -52.81 -5.11
N LEU A 367 -30.07 -53.21 -5.45
CA LEU A 367 -29.43 -54.41 -4.91
C LEU A 367 -29.13 -54.30 -3.40
N SER A 368 -28.82 -53.10 -2.89
CA SER A 368 -28.55 -52.87 -1.46
C SER A 368 -29.78 -52.87 -0.55
N VAL A 369 -30.99 -52.84 -1.12
CA VAL A 369 -32.27 -52.82 -0.38
C VAL A 369 -32.84 -54.24 -0.15
N ASN A 370 -32.22 -55.28 -0.73
CA ASN A 370 -32.45 -56.69 -0.38
C ASN A 370 -31.16 -57.29 0.20
N PRO A 371 -31.07 -57.54 1.53
CA PRO A 371 -30.02 -58.35 2.12
C PRO A 371 -30.00 -59.78 1.59
#